data_AF-A0A0L6V2V1-F1
#
_entry.id   AF-A0A0L6V2V1-F1
#
_cell.length_a   1.000
_cell.length_b   1.000
_cell.length_c   1.000
_cell.angle_alpha   90.00
_cell.angle_beta   90.00
_cell.angle_gamma   90.00
#
_symmetry.space_group_name_H-M   'P 1'
#
loop_
_entity.id
_entity.type
_entity.pdbx_description
1 polymer ?
#
loop_
_entity_poly.entity_id
_entity_poly.type
_entity_poly.pdbx_seq_one_letter_code
_entity_poly.pdbx_strand_id
1 'polypeptide(L)'
;MFNPRSPSCKRKRRIKNCSSNGKGPTWKSGMEHDNDIQAQSNFYLTQGFFHKLRNTAAQIWVVNYKPCGINHWMSMPNTVHLLVETYNRPVFYFSSYLSQSFFHYSTGPNNNQPIFLARHFVELNMEDEIL
;
A
#
# COMPACT_ATOMS: atom_id res chain seq x y z
N MET A 1 -4.81 -20.90 18.28
CA MET A 1 -6.27 -20.79 18.26
C MET A 1 -6.64 -19.38 18.72
N PHE A 2 -6.94 -18.48 17.78
CA PHE A 2 -7.18 -17.06 18.07
C PHE A 2 -8.68 -16.85 18.29
N ASN A 3 -9.06 -16.22 19.40
CA ASN A 3 -10.44 -16.03 19.80
C ASN A 3 -10.74 -14.53 19.85
N PRO A 4 -11.51 -13.94 18.91
CA PRO A 4 -11.96 -12.57 19.03
C PRO A 4 -13.47 -12.53 19.29
N ARG A 5 -13.83 -12.19 20.53
CA ARG A 5 -15.08 -11.47 20.81
C ARG A 5 -14.73 -10.27 21.69
N SER A 6 -14.74 -9.09 21.09
CA SER A 6 -14.85 -7.82 21.81
C SER A 6 -15.97 -7.02 21.15
N PRO A 7 -16.88 -6.41 21.93
CA PRO A 7 -18.10 -5.81 21.41
C PRO A 7 -17.78 -4.55 20.61
N SER A 8 -18.62 -4.32 19.60
CA SER A 8 -18.55 -3.24 18.63
C SER A 8 -18.34 -1.86 19.28
N CYS A 9 -17.09 -1.40 19.35
CA CYS A 9 -16.78 0.00 19.52
C CYS A 9 -17.04 0.69 18.18
N LYS A 10 -18.16 1.44 18.09
CA LYS A 10 -18.52 2.21 16.91
C LYS A 10 -17.57 3.41 16.76
N ARG A 11 -16.36 3.14 16.28
CA ARG A 11 -15.36 4.15 15.93
C ARG A 11 -15.88 4.95 14.73
N LYS A 12 -16.35 6.18 14.96
CA LYS A 12 -16.70 7.11 13.89
C LYS A 12 -15.41 7.57 13.21
N ARG A 13 -15.04 6.94 12.11
CA ARG A 13 -13.93 7.42 11.26
C ARG A 13 -14.43 8.59 10.44
N ARG A 14 -13.91 9.80 10.69
CA ARG A 14 -14.05 10.91 9.75
C ARG A 14 -12.97 10.76 8.69
N ILE A 15 -13.38 10.54 7.45
CA ILE A 15 -12.49 10.48 6.30
C ILE A 15 -12.33 11.92 5.82
N LYS A 16 -11.12 12.48 5.96
CA LYS A 16 -10.75 13.72 5.28
C LYS A 16 -10.28 13.33 3.89
N ASN A 17 -11.09 13.61 2.87
CA ASN A 17 -10.73 13.35 1.48
C ASN A 17 -9.52 14.22 1.10
N CYS A 18 -8.35 13.60 0.93
CA CYS A 18 -7.28 14.19 0.15
C CYS A 18 -7.65 14.05 -1.34
N SER A 19 -8.62 14.84 -1.81
CA SER A 19 -8.72 15.14 -3.24
C SER A 19 -7.57 16.11 -3.52
N SER A 20 -6.48 15.57 -4.05
CA SER A 20 -5.28 16.33 -4.35
C SER A 20 -5.62 17.48 -5.29
N ASN A 21 -5.27 18.70 -4.89
CA ASN A 21 -5.21 19.89 -5.74
C ASN A 21 -4.11 19.75 -6.83
N GLY A 22 -4.06 18.64 -7.57
CA GLY A 22 -3.06 18.35 -8.59
C GLY A 22 -1.62 18.20 -8.09
N LYS A 23 -1.37 18.38 -6.78
CA LYS A 23 -0.06 18.19 -6.14
C LYS A 23 -0.07 16.89 -5.34
N GLY A 24 -0.07 15.76 -6.06
CA GLY A 24 0.25 14.48 -5.45
C GLY A 24 1.70 14.44 -4.98
N PRO A 25 2.09 13.45 -4.15
CA PRO A 25 3.50 13.26 -3.80
C PRO A 25 4.35 13.22 -5.06
N THR A 26 5.43 14.01 -5.10
CA THR A 26 6.36 14.04 -6.22
C THR A 26 7.02 12.66 -6.37
N TRP A 27 6.69 11.97 -7.47
CA TRP A 27 7.00 10.56 -7.78
C TRP A 27 8.49 10.19 -7.95
N LYS A 28 9.40 10.79 -7.19
CA LYS A 28 10.80 10.31 -7.14
C LYS A 28 10.92 8.84 -6.69
N SER A 29 9.87 8.28 -6.10
CA SER A 29 9.77 6.89 -5.68
C SER A 29 9.78 5.87 -6.84
N GLY A 30 9.43 6.24 -8.07
CA GLY A 30 9.32 5.26 -9.18
C GLY A 30 10.62 4.51 -9.49
N MET A 31 11.77 5.21 -9.40
CA MET A 31 13.09 4.59 -9.62
C MET A 31 13.54 3.70 -8.48
N GLU A 32 13.19 4.04 -7.23
CA GLU A 32 13.56 3.22 -6.06
C GLU A 32 12.83 1.87 -6.05
N HIS A 33 11.58 1.85 -6.52
CA HIS A 33 10.78 0.62 -6.57
C HIS A 33 11.30 -0.36 -7.62
N ASP A 34 11.78 0.10 -8.78
CA ASP A 34 12.29 -0.81 -9.81
C ASP A 34 13.55 -1.54 -9.35
N ASN A 35 14.48 -0.84 -8.70
CA ASN A 35 15.69 -1.46 -8.15
C ASN A 35 15.36 -2.52 -7.09
N ASP A 36 14.41 -2.25 -6.19
CA ASP A 36 13.99 -3.20 -5.16
C ASP A 36 13.27 -4.42 -5.76
N ILE A 37 12.39 -4.21 -6.74
CA ILE A 37 11.71 -5.29 -7.46
C ILE A 37 12.73 -6.19 -8.19
N GLN A 38 13.76 -5.61 -8.80
CA GLN A 38 14.84 -6.37 -9.44
C GLN A 38 15.66 -7.14 -8.41
N ALA A 39 16.08 -6.49 -7.32
CA ALA A 39 16.88 -7.08 -6.25
C ALA A 39 16.17 -8.25 -5.55
N GLN A 40 14.85 -8.15 -5.37
CA GLN A 40 14.03 -9.14 -4.69
C GLN A 40 13.20 -10.01 -5.66
N SER A 41 13.49 -9.98 -6.96
CA SER A 41 12.70 -10.66 -8.00
C SER A 41 12.46 -12.15 -7.71
N ASN A 42 13.48 -12.87 -7.24
CA ASN A 42 13.36 -14.28 -6.85
C ASN A 42 12.38 -14.50 -5.70
N PHE A 43 12.36 -13.61 -4.70
CA PHE A 43 11.42 -13.70 -3.59
C PHE A 43 9.98 -13.55 -4.11
N TYR A 44 9.71 -12.52 -4.91
CA TYR A 44 8.37 -12.29 -5.43
C TYR A 44 7.87 -13.39 -6.38
N LEU A 45 8.77 -13.97 -7.19
CA LEU A 45 8.44 -15.10 -8.07
C LEU A 45 8.13 -16.37 -7.26
N THR A 46 8.91 -16.65 -6.22
CA THR A 46 8.74 -17.86 -5.39
C THR A 46 7.45 -17.81 -4.57
N GLN A 47 7.07 -16.63 -4.08
CA GLN A 47 5.81 -16.42 -3.36
C GLN A 47 4.59 -16.37 -4.28
N GLY A 48 4.77 -16.36 -5.61
CA GLY A 48 3.68 -16.28 -6.58
C GLY A 48 2.99 -14.92 -6.63
N PHE A 49 3.61 -13.85 -6.11
CA PHE A 49 3.04 -12.50 -6.13
C PHE A 49 2.91 -11.95 -7.54
N PHE A 50 3.87 -12.25 -8.42
CA PHE A 50 3.88 -11.80 -9.80
C PHE A 50 4.01 -12.97 -10.78
N HIS A 51 3.00 -13.15 -11.63
CA HIS A 51 3.11 -14.09 -12.75
C HIS A 51 4.04 -13.61 -13.86
N LYS A 52 4.19 -12.29 -14.03
CA LYS A 52 5.01 -11.66 -15.06
C LYS A 52 5.73 -10.44 -14.50
N LEU A 53 6.79 -10.68 -13.72
CA LEU A 53 7.57 -9.64 -13.04
C LEU A 53 7.95 -8.47 -13.96
N ARG A 54 8.44 -8.75 -15.18
CA ARG A 54 8.79 -7.71 -16.16
C ARG A 54 7.60 -6.83 -16.57
N ASN A 55 6.43 -7.42 -16.72
CA ASN A 55 5.23 -6.66 -17.07
C ASN A 55 4.80 -5.77 -15.89
N THR A 56 4.86 -6.29 -14.67
CA THR A 56 4.55 -5.51 -13.47
C THR A 56 5.55 -4.38 -13.25
N ALA A 57 6.85 -4.63 -13.42
CA ALA A 57 7.87 -3.59 -13.36
C ALA A 57 7.61 -2.48 -14.39
N ALA A 58 7.29 -2.85 -15.65
CA ALA A 58 6.91 -1.88 -16.68
C ALA A 58 5.62 -1.11 -16.35
N GLN A 59 4.68 -1.71 -15.61
CA GLN A 59 3.47 -1.02 -15.14
C GLN A 59 3.77 -0.01 -14.03
N ILE A 60 4.72 -0.31 -13.15
CA ILE A 60 5.15 0.57 -12.05
C ILE A 60 6.07 1.68 -12.55
N TRP A 61 6.86 1.40 -13.58
CA TRP A 61 7.82 2.33 -14.17
C TRP A 61 7.11 3.44 -14.95
N VAL A 62 6.98 4.61 -14.32
CA VAL A 62 6.38 5.81 -14.93
C VAL A 62 7.47 6.85 -15.13
N VAL A 63 7.88 7.06 -16.39
CA VAL A 63 8.97 7.99 -16.76
C VAL A 63 8.52 9.45 -16.76
N ASN A 64 7.23 9.71 -16.99
CA ASN A 64 6.72 11.06 -17.24
C ASN A 64 5.70 11.48 -16.18
N TYR A 65 5.73 12.75 -15.79
CA TYR A 65 4.77 13.38 -14.87
C TYR A 65 3.33 13.50 -15.40
N LYS A 66 3.00 12.80 -16.49
CA LYS A 66 1.66 12.82 -17.08
C LYS A 66 0.73 11.91 -16.26
N PRO A 67 -0.59 12.16 -16.26
CA PRO A 67 -1.56 11.26 -15.66
C PRO A 67 -1.32 9.82 -16.15
N CYS A 68 -1.17 8.88 -15.21
CA CYS A 68 -0.95 7.48 -15.55
C CYS A 68 -2.20 6.92 -16.24
N GLY A 69 -2.01 6.36 -17.43
CA GLY A 69 -3.08 5.66 -18.15
C GLY A 69 -3.51 4.38 -17.42
N ILE A 70 -4.66 3.82 -17.81
CA ILE A 70 -5.23 2.60 -17.23
C ILE A 70 -4.27 1.40 -17.27
N ASN A 71 -3.31 1.40 -18.21
CA ASN A 71 -2.29 0.36 -18.32
C ASN A 71 -1.33 0.32 -17.12
N HIS A 72 -1.26 1.39 -16.33
CA HIS A 72 -0.46 1.48 -15.10
C HIS A 72 -1.30 1.20 -13.84
N TRP A 73 -2.60 0.94 -13.98
CA TRP A 73 -3.43 0.61 -12.82
C TRP A 73 -3.10 -0.79 -12.35
N MET A 74 -2.70 -0.89 -11.07
CA MET A 74 -2.46 -2.16 -10.42
C MET A 74 -3.66 -2.55 -9.55
N SER A 75 -3.93 -3.86 -9.50
CA SER A 75 -4.84 -4.41 -8.51
C SER A 75 -4.22 -4.30 -7.12
N MET A 76 -5.08 -4.01 -6.16
CA MET A 76 -4.70 -3.51 -4.86
C MET A 76 -3.89 -4.48 -3.97
N PRO A 77 -3.99 -5.83 -4.03
CA PRO A 77 -3.11 -6.69 -3.24
C PRO A 77 -1.63 -6.53 -3.60
N ASN A 78 -1.34 -6.37 -4.89
CA ASN A 78 0.03 -6.34 -5.40
C ASN A 78 0.75 -5.04 -5.04
N THR A 79 0.04 -3.91 -5.13
CA THR A 79 0.61 -2.61 -4.74
C THR A 79 0.90 -2.56 -3.26
N VAL A 80 0.02 -3.10 -2.42
CA VAL A 80 0.21 -2.99 -0.98
C VAL A 80 1.36 -3.86 -0.47
N HIS A 81 1.57 -5.05 -1.03
CA HIS A 81 2.76 -5.83 -0.67
C HIS A 81 4.06 -5.10 -0.98
N LEU A 82 4.15 -4.44 -2.14
CA LEU A 82 5.31 -3.61 -2.47
C LEU A 82 5.49 -2.46 -1.47
N LEU A 83 4.40 -1.74 -1.14
CA LEU A 83 4.48 -0.66 -0.15
C LEU A 83 4.98 -1.15 1.21
N VAL A 84 4.53 -2.32 1.65
CA VAL A 84 4.96 -2.87 2.93
C VAL A 84 6.47 -3.15 2.93
N GLU A 85 6.97 -3.85 1.91
CA GLU A 85 8.39 -4.21 1.79
C GLU A 85 9.27 -2.97 1.58
N THR A 86 8.91 -2.10 0.64
CA THR A 86 9.70 -0.90 0.32
C THR A 86 9.78 0.10 1.48
N TYR A 87 8.67 0.32 2.21
CA TYR A 87 8.67 1.27 3.32
C TYR A 87 8.97 0.63 4.67
N ASN A 88 9.13 -0.70 4.73
CA ASN A 88 9.25 -1.48 5.96
C ASN A 88 8.20 -1.04 6.99
N ARG A 89 6.93 -0.92 6.56
CA ARG A 89 5.82 -0.39 7.36
C ARG A 89 4.59 -1.26 7.19
N PRO A 90 3.83 -1.54 8.27
CA PRO A 90 2.54 -2.19 8.13
C PRO A 90 1.58 -1.30 7.34
N VAL A 91 0.88 -1.89 6.38
CA VAL A 91 -0.12 -1.20 5.57
C VAL A 91 -1.50 -1.79 5.88
N PHE A 92 -2.44 -0.93 6.24
CA PHE A 92 -3.82 -1.30 6.50
C PHE A 92 -4.71 -0.75 5.40
N TYR A 93 -5.41 -1.65 4.72
CA TYR A 93 -6.38 -1.30 3.70
C TYR A 93 -7.81 -1.45 4.21
N PHE A 94 -8.64 -0.45 3.90
CA PHE A 94 -10.06 -0.44 4.20
C PHE A 94 -10.88 -0.20 2.93
N SER A 95 -11.88 -1.04 2.74
CA SER A 95 -12.95 -0.82 1.78
C SER A 95 -14.31 -1.01 2.44
N SER A 96 -15.37 -0.73 1.68
CA SER A 96 -16.74 -1.01 2.11
C SER A 96 -17.02 -2.50 2.32
N TYR A 97 -16.23 -3.39 1.71
CA TYR A 97 -16.49 -4.83 1.69
C TYR A 97 -15.48 -5.63 2.52
N LEU A 98 -14.24 -5.15 2.59
CA LEU A 98 -13.15 -5.85 3.26
C LEU A 98 -12.19 -4.87 3.92
N SER A 99 -11.56 -5.32 5.01
CA SER A 99 -10.39 -4.69 5.60
C SER A 99 -9.26 -5.72 5.60
N GLN A 100 -8.07 -5.32 5.19
CA GLN A 100 -6.93 -6.22 5.09
C GLN A 100 -5.68 -5.53 5.63
N SER A 101 -4.91 -6.27 6.42
CA SER A 101 -3.65 -5.82 6.98
C SER A 101 -2.53 -6.55 6.27
N PHE A 102 -1.50 -5.83 5.89
CA PHE A 102 -0.31 -6.36 5.25
C PHE A 102 0.89 -6.03 6.13
N PHE A 103 1.66 -7.05 6.44
CA PHE A 103 2.84 -6.96 7.30
C PHE A 103 4.06 -7.43 6.53
N HIS A 104 5.20 -6.89 6.90
CA HIS A 104 6.47 -7.24 6.28
C HIS A 104 6.74 -8.72 6.51
N TYR A 105 7.19 -9.41 5.46
CA TYR A 105 7.49 -10.83 5.59
C TYR A 105 8.78 -11.07 6.37
N SER A 106 9.75 -10.16 6.23
CA SER A 106 11.12 -10.37 6.71
C SER A 106 11.49 -9.56 7.96
N THR A 107 10.60 -8.71 8.49
CA THR A 107 10.88 -7.94 9.72
C THR A 107 9.86 -8.23 10.79
N GLY A 108 10.35 -8.40 12.02
CA GLY A 108 9.51 -8.48 13.20
C GLY A 108 8.74 -7.16 13.43
N PRO A 109 7.88 -7.10 14.47
CA PRO A 109 7.14 -5.90 14.82
C PRO A 109 8.10 -4.71 14.92
N ASN A 110 7.90 -3.70 14.07
CA ASN A 110 8.66 -2.47 14.11
C ASN A 110 7.79 -1.33 14.64
N ASN A 111 8.44 -0.30 15.20
CA ASN A 111 7.75 0.89 15.71
C ASN A 111 7.47 1.91 14.59
N ASN A 112 7.51 1.50 13.31
CA ASN A 112 7.26 2.42 12.22
C ASN A 112 5.77 2.73 12.12
N GLN A 113 5.44 3.99 11.89
CA GLN A 113 4.05 4.43 11.79
C GLN A 113 3.36 3.72 10.61
N PRO A 114 2.19 3.09 10.84
CA PRO A 114 1.44 2.39 9.81
C PRO A 114 0.93 3.32 8.71
N ILE A 115 0.82 2.77 7.51
CA ILE A 115 0.20 3.43 6.36
C ILE A 115 -1.25 2.96 6.26
N PHE A 116 -2.19 3.89 6.14
CA PHE A 116 -3.61 3.59 6.03
C PHE A 116 -4.13 3.98 4.65
N LEU A 117 -4.71 3.01 3.95
CA LEU A 117 -5.27 3.18 2.61
C LEU A 117 -6.77 2.91 2.63
N ALA A 118 -7.54 3.76 1.93
CA ALA A 118 -8.95 3.54 1.65
C ALA A 118 -9.25 3.51 0.15
N ARG A 119 -10.47 3.06 -0.22
CA ARG A 119 -10.98 3.07 -1.60
C ARG A 119 -10.52 4.32 -2.36
N HIS A 120 -10.07 4.12 -3.60
CA HIS A 120 -9.49 5.15 -4.47
C HIS A 120 -8.14 5.73 -3.99
N PHE A 121 -7.32 4.92 -3.31
CA PHE A 121 -5.94 5.27 -2.91
C PHE A 121 -5.86 6.57 -2.11
N VAL A 122 -6.83 6.78 -1.22
CA VAL A 122 -6.81 7.93 -0.31
C VAL A 122 -6.00 7.53 0.91
N GLU A 123 -4.91 8.27 1.15
CA GLU A 123 -4.15 8.21 2.39
C GLU A 123 -5.04 8.68 3.54
N LEU A 124 -5.16 7.85 4.58
CA LEU A 124 -5.90 8.20 5.78
C LEU A 124 -4.93 8.61 6.88
N ASN A 125 -5.19 9.77 7.48
CA ASN A 125 -4.55 10.17 8.72
C ASN A 125 -5.50 9.82 9.88
N MET A 126 -4.97 9.12 10.89
CA MET A 126 -5.70 8.96 12.14
C MET A 126 -5.54 10.25 12.95
N GLU A 127 -6.66 10.86 13.31
CA GLU A 127 -6.68 11.95 14.28
C GLU A 127 -6.56 11.34 15.68
N ASP A 128 -5.70 11.92 16.52
CA ASP A 128 -5.64 11.55 17.93
C ASP A 128 -6.98 11.90 18.58
N GLU A 129 -7.57 10.94 19.29
CA GLU A 129 -8.71 11.24 20.16
C GLU A 129 -8.17 12.09 21.31
N ILE A 130 -8.43 13.39 21.26
CA ILE A 130 -8.27 14.27 22.42
C ILE A 130 -9.32 13.81 23.43
N LEU A 131 -8.87 12.99 24.39
CA LEU A 131 -9.67 12.52 25.53
C LEU A 131 -9.98 13.66 26.49
#